data_AF-A0A081AN94-F1
#
_entry.id   AF-A0A081AN94-F1
#
_cell.length_a   1.000
_cell.length_b   1.000
_cell.length_c   1.000
_cell.angle_alpha   90.00
_cell.angle_beta   90.00
_cell.angle_gamma   90.00
#
_symmetry.space_group_name_H-M   'P 1'
#
loop_
_entity.id
_entity.type
_entity.pdbx_description
1 polymer ?
#
loop_
_entity_poly.entity_id
_entity_poly.type
_entity_poly.pdbx_seq_one_letter_code
_entity_poly.pdbx_strand_id
1 'polypeptide(L)'
;MHICGLYANRPLKAAIKKKFIRWKVSQTIPPGGKYKVDRVQVIHWVEEAILVVNEQQETRRNMEYMFNRLGQDPRQSDNQLFQDHMSCLQDNEVYNSLLLNQTAESLE
;
A
#
# COMPACT_ATOMS: atom_id res chain seq x y z
N MET A 1 -9.10 -6.16 -0.64
CA MET A 1 -8.03 -5.19 -1.03
C MET A 1 -7.88 -4.18 0.10
N HIS A 2 -6.72 -4.09 0.76
CA HIS A 2 -6.55 -3.23 1.95
C HIS A 2 -5.95 -1.86 1.57
N ILE A 3 -6.62 -0.75 1.92
CA ILE A 3 -6.22 0.62 1.55
C ILE A 3 -4.79 0.95 1.97
N CYS A 4 -4.38 0.61 3.20
CA CYS A 4 -3.01 0.84 3.66
C CYS A 4 -1.99 0.07 2.82
N GLY A 5 -2.36 -1.10 2.29
CA GLY A 5 -1.53 -1.90 1.40
C GLY A 5 -1.21 -1.16 0.09
N LEU A 6 -2.22 -0.53 -0.50
CA LEU A 6 -2.10 0.17 -1.78
C LEU A 6 -1.49 1.56 -1.67
N TYR A 7 -1.91 2.33 -0.66
CA TYR A 7 -1.60 3.76 -0.59
C TYR A 7 -0.47 4.10 0.38
N ALA A 8 -0.08 3.18 1.28
CA ALA A 8 1.08 3.34 2.16
C ALA A 8 2.19 2.34 1.80
N ASN A 9 1.91 1.04 1.93
CA ASN A 9 2.94 0.00 1.89
C ASN A 9 3.58 -0.14 0.51
N ARG A 10 2.79 -0.15 -0.56
CA ARG A 10 3.31 -0.30 -1.93
C ARG A 10 4.16 0.91 -2.35
N PRO A 11 3.74 2.18 -2.15
CA PRO A 11 4.59 3.34 -2.37
C PRO A 11 5.89 3.31 -1.55
N LEU A 12 5.81 2.98 -0.26
CA LEU A 12 6.97 2.91 0.61
C LEU A 12 7.99 1.87 0.12
N LYS A 13 7.53 0.65 -0.19
CA LYS A 13 8.39 -0.40 -0.77
C LYS A 13 9.02 0.05 -2.09
N ALA A 14 8.29 0.75 -2.95
CA ALA A 14 8.81 1.25 -4.22
C ALA A 14 9.90 2.32 -4.01
N ALA A 15 9.70 3.24 -3.08
CA ALA A 15 10.66 4.29 -2.74
C ALA A 15 11.96 3.71 -2.17
N ILE A 16 11.87 2.77 -1.21
CA ILE A 16 13.04 2.06 -0.65
C ILE A 16 13.76 1.28 -1.75
N LYS A 17 13.03 0.54 -2.60
CA LYS A 17 13.62 -0.22 -3.71
C LYS A 17 14.38 0.68 -4.68
N LYS A 18 13.86 1.88 -4.97
CA LYS A 18 14.54 2.87 -5.82
C LYS A 18 15.88 3.31 -5.23
N LYS A 19 15.94 3.55 -3.92
CA LYS A 19 17.18 3.89 -3.20
C LYS A 19 18.17 2.72 -3.24
N PHE A 20 17.71 1.51 -2.94
CA PHE A 20 18.53 0.30 -3.02
C PHE A 20 19.11 0.08 -4.41
N ILE A 21 18.32 0.21 -5.48
CA ILE A 21 18.81 0.03 -6.86
C ILE A 21 19.89 1.06 -7.21
N ARG A 22 19.71 2.33 -6.81
CA ARG A 22 20.72 3.37 -7.03
C ARG A 22 22.05 3.02 -6.34
N TRP A 23 21.99 2.62 -5.08
CA TRP A 23 23.16 2.15 -4.34
C TRP A 23 23.78 0.90 -4.98
N LYS A 24 22.95 -0.05 -5.41
CA LYS A 24 23.39 -1.31 -6.03
C LYS A 24 24.20 -1.05 -7.29
N VAL A 25 23.74 -0.16 -8.15
CA VAL A 25 24.42 0.22 -9.40
C VAL A 25 25.73 0.97 -9.14
N SER A 26 25.84 1.66 -8.00
CA SER A 26 27.09 2.34 -7.61
C SER A 26 28.12 1.41 -6.97
N GLN A 27 27.79 0.14 -6.71
CA GLN A 27 28.74 -0.82 -6.16
C GLN A 27 29.48 -1.56 -7.27
N THR A 28 30.79 -1.71 -7.11
CA THR A 28 31.59 -2.66 -7.90
C THR A 28 31.83 -3.90 -7.05
N ILE A 29 31.35 -5.05 -7.52
CA ILE A 29 31.49 -6.32 -6.81
C ILE A 29 32.13 -7.34 -7.76
N PRO A 30 33.14 -8.10 -7.31
CA PRO A 30 33.71 -9.17 -8.11
C PRO A 30 32.66 -10.25 -8.44
N PRO A 31 32.87 -11.04 -9.51
CA PRO A 31 32.05 -12.20 -9.83
C PRO A 31 31.90 -13.13 -8.61
N GLY A 32 30.67 -13.53 -8.29
CA GLY A 32 30.36 -14.35 -7.11
C GLY A 32 30.29 -13.60 -5.78
N GLY A 33 30.57 -12.29 -5.74
CA GLY A 33 30.45 -11.48 -4.54
C GLY A 33 28.99 -11.17 -4.17
N LYS A 34 28.77 -10.82 -2.89
CA LYS A 34 27.46 -10.49 -2.33
C LYS A 34 27.38 -9.00 -1.98
N TYR A 35 26.22 -8.39 -2.19
CA TYR A 35 25.93 -7.04 -1.72
C TYR A 35 25.83 -7.05 -0.19
N LYS A 36 26.57 -6.17 0.49
CA LYS A 36 26.46 -5.94 1.92
C LYS A 36 26.14 -4.47 2.15
N VAL A 37 24.92 -4.21 2.63
CA VAL A 37 24.47 -2.86 2.99
C VAL A 37 24.56 -2.73 4.50
N ASP A 38 25.07 -1.59 4.98
CA ASP A 38 25.05 -1.28 6.40
C ASP A 38 23.61 -1.03 6.88
N ARG A 39 23.28 -1.48 8.10
CA ARG A 39 21.93 -1.31 8.66
C ARG A 39 21.54 0.17 8.80
N VAL A 40 22.47 1.04 9.16
CA VAL A 40 22.24 2.50 9.27
C VAL A 40 21.84 3.08 7.92
N GLN A 41 22.47 2.61 6.84
CA GLN A 41 22.13 3.05 5.49
C GLN A 41 20.71 2.62 5.09
N VAL A 42 20.30 1.40 5.47
CA VAL A 42 18.92 0.92 5.23
C VAL A 42 17.91 1.76 6.02
N ILE A 43 18.20 2.08 7.28
CA ILE A 43 17.34 2.92 8.11
C ILE A 43 17.16 4.30 7.46
N HIS A 44 18.24 4.94 7.01
CA HIS A 44 18.16 6.22 6.29
C HIS A 44 17.26 6.15 5.06
N TRP A 45 17.35 5.09 4.25
CA TRP A 45 16.46 4.94 3.09
C TRP A 45 15.00 4.79 3.48
N VAL A 46 14.71 4.14 4.61
CA VAL A 46 13.35 4.00 5.14
C VAL A 46 12.82 5.36 5.57
N GLU A 47 13.60 6.14 6.33
CA GLU A 47 13.21 7.47 6.81
C GLU A 47 12.97 8.43 5.63
N GLU A 48 13.89 8.51 4.68
CA GLU A 48 13.71 9.32 3.46
C GLU A 48 12.48 8.88 2.66
N ALA A 49 12.23 7.56 2.56
CA ALA A 49 11.07 7.03 1.84
C ALA A 49 9.75 7.38 2.54
N ILE A 50 9.73 7.39 3.88
CA ILE A 50 8.57 7.83 4.66
C ILE A 50 8.26 9.30 4.37
N LEU A 51 9.28 10.17 4.40
CA LEU A 51 9.10 11.60 4.11
C LEU A 51 8.47 11.82 2.72
N VAL A 52 9.04 11.18 1.69
CA VAL A 52 8.54 11.29 0.31
C VAL A 52 7.10 10.78 0.17
N VAL A 53 6.77 9.65 0.81
CA VAL A 53 5.40 9.11 0.75
C VAL A 53 4.42 10.02 1.49
N ASN A 54 4.82 10.58 2.64
CA ASN A 54 3.99 11.50 3.40
C ASN A 54 3.70 12.78 2.61
N GLU A 55 4.69 13.43 2.00
CA GLU A 55 4.49 14.61 1.14
C GLU A 55 3.50 14.32 -0.01
N GLN A 56 3.62 13.14 -0.63
CA GLN A 56 2.70 12.72 -1.69
C GLN A 56 1.27 12.52 -1.18
N GLN A 57 1.10 11.99 0.04
CA GLN A 57 -0.20 11.80 0.66
C GLN A 57 -0.81 13.10 1.17
N GLU A 58 -0.02 14.05 1.70
CA GLU A 58 -0.50 15.38 2.09
C GLU A 58 -1.09 16.13 0.90
N THR A 59 -0.46 16.02 -0.27
CA THR A 59 -0.90 16.69 -1.48
C THR A 59 -2.18 16.08 -2.06
N ARG A 60 -2.25 14.74 -2.12
CA ARG A 60 -3.33 14.04 -2.85
C ARG A 60 -4.46 13.55 -1.96
N ARG A 61 -4.21 13.35 -0.66
CA ARG A 61 -5.14 12.78 0.33
C ARG A 61 -5.83 11.50 -0.13
N ASN A 62 -5.15 10.72 -0.98
CA ASN A 62 -5.73 9.54 -1.61
C ASN A 62 -6.16 8.49 -0.58
N MET A 63 -5.39 8.35 0.50
CA MET A 63 -5.72 7.41 1.56
C MET A 63 -7.03 7.78 2.27
N GLU A 64 -7.17 9.04 2.67
CA GLU A 64 -8.40 9.57 3.29
C GLU A 64 -9.59 9.44 2.34
N TYR A 65 -9.43 9.87 1.09
CA TYR A 65 -10.47 9.75 0.07
C TYR A 65 -10.93 8.30 -0.11
N MET A 66 -10.00 7.36 -0.21
CA MET A 66 -10.32 5.95 -0.43
C MET A 66 -10.92 5.28 0.81
N PHE A 67 -10.51 5.68 2.01
CA PHE A 67 -11.15 5.23 3.24
C PHE A 67 -12.62 5.65 3.29
N ASN A 68 -12.92 6.91 3.00
CA ASN A 68 -14.30 7.39 2.96
C ASN A 68 -15.11 6.73 1.85
N ARG A 69 -14.53 6.59 0.64
CA ARG A 69 -15.22 6.02 -0.51
C ARG A 69 -15.57 4.54 -0.34
N LEU A 70 -14.70 3.76 0.32
CA LEU A 70 -14.91 2.33 0.52
C LEU A 70 -15.48 1.99 1.90
N GLY A 71 -15.65 2.97 2.79
CA GLY A 71 -16.06 2.73 4.18
C GLY A 71 -15.09 1.88 4.99
N GLN A 72 -13.79 1.90 4.66
CA GLN A 72 -12.77 1.05 5.32
C GLN A 72 -11.93 1.80 6.35
N ASP A 73 -12.38 2.96 6.83
CA ASP A 73 -11.65 3.70 7.87
C ASP A 73 -11.79 2.97 9.22
N PRO A 74 -10.70 2.40 9.79
CA PRO A 74 -10.78 1.69 11.07
C PRO A 74 -11.07 2.62 12.26
N ARG A 75 -11.05 3.95 12.06
CA ARG A 75 -11.35 4.95 13.09
C ARG A 75 -12.85 5.25 13.16
N GLN A 76 -13.63 4.87 12.15
CA GLN A 76 -15.07 5.03 12.18
C GLN A 76 -15.70 3.85 12.92
N SER A 77 -16.61 4.16 13.85
CA SER A 77 -17.35 3.16 14.61
C SER A 77 -18.56 2.61 13.86
N ASP A 78 -19.00 3.32 12.83
CA ASP A 78 -20.14 2.98 12.00
C ASP A 78 -19.67 2.44 10.65
N ASN A 79 -20.36 1.40 10.16
CA ASN A 79 -20.09 0.73 8.90
C ASN A 79 -21.03 1.22 7.78
N GLN A 80 -21.85 2.26 7.99
CA GLN A 80 -22.80 2.73 6.99
C GLN A 80 -22.15 3.01 5.62
N LEU A 81 -21.00 3.71 5.59
CA LEU A 81 -20.28 3.98 4.33
C LEU A 81 -19.82 2.69 3.63
N PHE A 82 -19.48 1.66 4.39
CA PHE A 82 -19.12 0.36 3.84
C PHE A 82 -20.35 -0.33 3.25
N GLN A 83 -21.49 -0.29 3.95
CA GLN A 83 -22.75 -0.84 3.44
C GLN A 83 -23.20 -0.13 2.16
N ASP A 84 -23.18 1.20 2.14
CA ASP A 84 -23.51 2.00 0.97
C ASP A 84 -22.62 1.63 -0.23
N HIS A 85 -21.31 1.48 0.01
CA HIS A 85 -20.37 1.02 -1.01
C HIS A 85 -20.73 -0.37 -1.54
N MET A 86 -21.05 -1.32 -0.65
CA MET A 86 -21.42 -2.68 -1.02
C MET A 86 -22.73 -2.72 -1.82
N SER A 87 -23.74 -1.92 -1.44
CA SER A 87 -24.99 -1.80 -2.19
C SER A 87 -24.73 -1.27 -3.61
N CYS A 88 -23.90 -0.23 -3.77
CA CYS A 88 -23.52 0.25 -5.10
C CYS A 88 -22.81 -0.81 -5.96
N LEU A 89 -22.02 -1.71 -5.35
CA LEU A 89 -21.39 -2.80 -6.08
C LEU A 89 -22.38 -3.91 -6.46
N GLN A 90 -23.39 -4.17 -5.62
CA GLN A 90 -24.44 -5.15 -5.89
C GLN A 90 -25.39 -4.70 -7.00
N ASP A 91 -25.65 -3.40 -7.12
CA ASP A 91 -26.43 -2.82 -8.21
C ASP A 91 -25.74 -2.97 -9.58
N ASN A 92 -24.42 -3.19 -9.58
CA ASN A 92 -23.66 -3.45 -10.80
C ASN A 92 -23.54 -4.96 -11.06
N GLU A 93 -24.15 -5.45 -12.14
CA GLU A 93 -24.22 -6.88 -12.48
C GLU A 93 -22.84 -7.57 -12.51
N VAL A 94 -21.83 -6.90 -13.06
CA VAL A 94 -20.47 -7.45 -13.15
C VAL A 94 -19.85 -7.57 -11.76
N TYR A 95 -19.89 -6.50 -10.96
CA TYR A 95 -19.30 -6.52 -9.61
C TYR A 95 -20.07 -7.43 -8.66
N ASN A 96 -21.39 -7.49 -8.77
CA ASN A 96 -22.21 -8.43 -8.01
C ASN A 96 -21.82 -9.89 -8.30
N SER A 97 -21.63 -10.24 -9.57
CA SER A 97 -21.17 -11.59 -9.94
C SER A 97 -19.81 -11.93 -9.32
N LEU A 98 -18.90 -10.95 -9.21
CA LEU A 98 -17.59 -11.14 -8.59
C LEU A 98 -17.69 -11.27 -7.07
N LEU A 99 -18.60 -10.54 -6.42
CA LEU A 99 -18.84 -10.64 -4.98
C LEU A 99 -19.43 -12.00 -4.60
N LEU A 100 -20.41 -12.50 -5.37
CA LEU A 100 -21.04 -13.80 -5.13
C LEU A 100 -20.05 -14.97 -5.29
N ASN A 101 -19.04 -14.80 -6.14
CA ASN A 101 -18.01 -15.80 -6.39
C ASN A 101 -16.77 -15.66 -5.49
N GLN A 102 -16.78 -14.73 -4.53
CA GLN A 102 -15.72 -14.66 -3.52
C GLN A 102 -16.01 -15.66 -2.40
N THR A 103 -15.21 -16.73 -2.36
CA THR A 103 -15.08 -17.56 -1.16
C THR A 103 -14.22 -16.79 -0.16
N ALA A 104 -14.83 -16.37 0.95
CA ALA A 104 -14.03 -16.10 2.14
C ALA A 104 -13.46 -17.44 2.61
N GLU A 105 -12.14 -17.60 2.60
CA GLU A 105 -11.53 -18.66 3.39
C GLU A 105 -11.99 -18.43 4.83
N SER A 106 -12.69 -19.42 5.38
CA SER A 106 -13.23 -19.39 6.73
C SER A 106 -12.15 -18.96 7.71
N LEU A 107 -12.47 -17.95 8.53
CA LEU A 107 -11.69 -17.60 9.70
C LEU A 107 -11.88 -18.71 10.75
N GLU A 108 -11.15 -19.82 10.59
CA GLU A 108 -10.88 -20.78 11.66
C GLU A 108 -9.60 -20.39 12.42
#